data_AF-A0A7C6F2L2-F1
#
_entry.id   AF-A0A7C6F2L2-F1
#
_cell.length_a   1.000
_cell.length_b   1.000
_cell.length_c   1.000
_cell.angle_alpha   90.00
_cell.angle_beta   90.00
_cell.angle_gamma   90.00
#
_symmetry.space_group_name_H-M   'P 1'
#
loop_
_entity.id
_entity.type
_entity.pdbx_description
1 polymer ?
#
loop_
_entity_poly.entity_id
_entity_poly.type
_entity_poly.pdbx_seq_one_letter_code
_entity_poly.pdbx_strand_id
1 'polypeptide(L)'
;MDLITILVFLGLALLVWDCIEVGRNDASNIINAVFGARILNRRTAVRVAGLAVVIGATAASPVFETARKGIFDPGMLTLHQAIIAYISVYLVD
;
A
#
# COMPACT_ATOMS: atom_id res chain seq x y z
N MET A 1 15.51 -24.01 -1.80
CA MET A 1 14.42 -23.04 -2.01
C MET A 1 13.94 -23.24 -3.43
N ASP A 2 12.69 -23.66 -3.59
CA ASP A 2 12.02 -23.69 -4.88
C ASP A 2 11.78 -22.26 -5.39
N LEU A 3 11.71 -22.09 -6.72
CA LEU A 3 11.57 -20.79 -7.36
C LEU A 3 10.35 -20.01 -6.84
N ILE A 4 9.24 -20.72 -6.60
CA ILE A 4 7.98 -20.12 -6.12
C ILE A 4 8.19 -19.50 -4.74
N THR A 5 8.81 -20.22 -3.81
CA THR A 5 9.11 -19.68 -2.47
C THR A 5 9.99 -18.43 -2.55
N ILE A 6 10.98 -18.40 -3.45
CA ILE A 6 11.81 -17.21 -3.68
C ILE A 6 10.96 -16.04 -4.16
N LEU A 7 10.08 -16.27 -5.14
CA LEU A 7 9.18 -15.24 -5.68
C LEU A 7 8.19 -14.73 -4.63
N VAL A 8 7.71 -15.59 -3.73
CA VAL A 8 6.84 -15.16 -2.63
C VAL A 8 7.58 -14.21 -1.68
N PHE A 9 8.81 -14.54 -1.27
CA PHE A 9 9.60 -13.66 -0.41
C PHE A 9 9.95 -12.34 -1.09
N LEU A 10 10.30 -12.38 -2.39
CA LEU A 10 10.52 -11.18 -3.17
C LEU A 10 9.24 -10.32 -3.23
N GLY A 11 8.10 -10.94 -3.51
CA GLY A 11 6.81 -10.25 -3.54
C GLY A 11 6.46 -9.60 -2.20
N LEU A 12 6.70 -10.28 -1.08
CA LEU A 12 6.51 -9.69 0.25
C LEU A 12 7.43 -8.48 0.50
N ALA A 13 8.68 -8.54 0.05
CA ALA A 13 9.59 -7.40 0.17
C ALA A 13 9.12 -6.19 -0.67
N LEU A 14 8.63 -6.44 -1.88
CA LEU A 14 8.06 -5.42 -2.76
C LEU A 14 6.79 -4.81 -2.18
N LEU A 15 5.90 -5.63 -1.60
CA LEU A 15 4.70 -5.17 -0.90
C LEU A 15 5.03 -4.18 0.21
N VAL A 16 6.05 -4.49 1.01
CA VAL A 16 6.49 -3.63 2.12
C VAL A 16 7.03 -2.31 1.57
N TRP A 17 7.81 -2.36 0.49
CA TRP A 17 8.35 -1.16 -0.16
C TRP A 17 7.24 -0.23 -0.66
N ASP A 18 6.27 -0.79 -1.38
CA ASP A 18 5.11 -0.08 -1.91
C ASP A 18 4.25 0.54 -0.80
N CYS A 19 3.98 -0.20 0.28
CA CYS A 19 3.29 0.34 1.45
C CYS A 19 4.02 1.58 2.04
N ILE A 20 5.35 1.58 2.03
CA ILE A 20 6.15 2.72 2.50
C ILE A 20 6.03 3.89 1.53
N GLU A 21 6.11 3.64 0.23
CA GLU A 21 6.03 4.68 -0.79
C GLU A 21 4.67 5.38 -0.81
N VAL A 22 3.58 4.59 -0.88
CA VAL A 22 2.20 5.09 -0.85
C VAL A 22 1.94 5.81 0.48
N GLY A 23 2.31 5.21 1.61
CA GLY A 23 2.14 5.83 2.93
C GLY A 23 2.91 7.16 3.06
N ARG A 24 4.11 7.26 2.48
CA ARG A 24 4.87 8.52 2.43
C ARG A 24 4.16 9.56 1.56
N ASN A 25 3.63 9.15 0.41
CA ASN A 25 2.89 10.03 -0.50
C ASN A 25 1.66 10.62 0.22
N ASP A 26 0.84 9.77 0.82
CA ASP A 26 -0.36 10.19 1.54
C ASP A 26 -0.04 11.09 2.74
N ALA A 27 0.98 10.74 3.53
CA ALA A 27 1.42 11.57 4.63
C ALA A 27 1.89 12.95 4.13
N SER A 28 2.61 13.00 3.01
CA SER A 28 3.06 14.26 2.41
C SER A 28 1.90 15.13 1.92
N ASN A 29 0.85 14.53 1.35
CA ASN A 29 -0.37 15.22 0.92
C ASN A 29 -1.07 15.86 2.13
N ILE A 30 -1.22 15.12 3.24
CA ILE A 30 -1.80 15.64 4.48
C ILE A 30 -0.95 16.78 5.05
N ILE A 31 0.37 16.58 5.14
CA ILE A 31 1.30 17.60 5.68
C ILE A 31 1.20 18.87 4.85
N ASN A 32 1.24 18.78 3.53
CA ASN A 32 1.16 19.93 2.63
C ASN A 32 -0.17 20.67 2.79
N ALA A 33 -1.28 19.95 2.97
CA ALA A 33 -2.58 20.56 3.23
C ALA A 33 -2.62 21.33 4.57
N VAL A 34 -2.21 20.72 5.69
CA VAL A 34 -2.35 21.33 7.02
C VAL A 34 -1.25 22.36 7.34
N PHE A 35 -0.02 22.13 6.88
CA PHE A 35 1.10 23.06 7.05
C PHE A 35 0.99 24.22 6.05
N GLY A 36 0.62 23.94 4.79
CA GLY A 36 0.40 24.98 3.77
C GLY A 36 -0.72 25.94 4.16
N ALA A 37 -1.79 25.43 4.78
CA ALA A 37 -2.86 26.23 5.37
C ALA A 37 -2.49 26.93 6.70
N ARG A 38 -1.25 26.76 7.20
CA ARG A 38 -0.75 27.31 8.47
C ARG A 38 -1.57 26.91 9.70
N ILE A 39 -2.25 25.76 9.67
CA ILE A 39 -3.05 25.23 10.79
C ILE A 39 -2.13 24.60 11.84
N LEU A 40 -1.14 23.84 11.39
CA LEU A 40 -0.18 23.13 12.25
C LEU A 40 1.25 23.51 11.89
N ASN A 41 2.13 23.49 12.89
CA ASN A 41 3.57 23.54 12.64
C ASN A 41 4.05 22.21 12.01
N ARG A 42 5.20 22.25 11.32
CA ARG A 42 5.72 21.10 10.56
C ARG A 42 5.90 19.84 11.41
N ARG A 43 6.37 19.97 12.66
CA ARG A 43 6.63 18.80 13.53
C ARG A 43 5.33 18.12 13.97
N THR A 44 4.32 18.90 14.34
CA THR A 44 3.01 18.38 14.70
C THR A 44 2.30 17.79 13.48
N ALA A 45 2.37 18.46 12.32
CA ALA A 45 1.80 17.97 11.07
C ALA A 45 2.33 16.58 10.69
N VAL A 46 3.65 16.36 10.76
CA VAL A 46 4.25 15.05 10.45
C VAL A 46 3.75 13.94 11.37
N ARG A 47 3.69 14.20 12.68
CA ARG A 47 3.23 13.19 13.66
C ARG A 47 1.75 12.85 13.47
N VAL A 48 0.92 13.87 13.28
CA VAL A 48 -0.52 13.68 13.06
C VAL A 48 -0.77 12.97 11.74
N ALA A 49 -0.10 13.37 10.65
CA ALA A 49 -0.23 12.72 9.35
C ALA A 49 0.18 11.25 9.40
N GLY A 50 1.33 10.92 10.00
CA GLY A 50 1.77 9.53 10.13
C GLY A 50 0.79 8.66 10.91
N LEU A 51 0.27 9.16 12.05
CA LEU A 51 -0.73 8.44 12.84
C LEU A 51 -2.05 8.27 12.05
N ALA A 52 -2.49 9.31 11.35
CA ALA A 52 -3.70 9.28 10.55
C ALA A 52 -3.61 8.29 9.38
N VAL A 53 -2.47 8.22 8.68
CA VAL A 53 -2.26 7.23 7.61
C VAL A 53 -2.30 5.81 8.16
N VAL A 54 -1.63 5.52 9.29
CA VAL A 54 -1.67 4.19 9.90
C VAL A 54 -3.08 3.80 10.32
N ILE A 55 -3.81 4.70 11.00
CA ILE A 55 -5.21 4.44 11.40
C ILE A 55 -6.09 4.22 10.17
N GLY A 56 -5.97 5.07 9.15
CA GLY A 56 -6.72 4.96 7.89
C GLY A 56 -6.46 3.63 7.19
N ALA A 57 -5.19 3.22 7.08
CA ALA A 57 -4.81 1.93 6.49
C ALA A 57 -5.39 0.75 7.28
N THR A 58 -5.39 0.78 8.62
CA THR A 58 -6.00 -0.29 9.43
C THR A 58 -7.52 -0.37 9.31
N ALA A 59 -8.18 0.74 8.95
CA ALA A 59 -9.62 0.81 8.76
C ALA A 59 -10.06 0.56 7.29
N ALA A 60 -9.13 0.31 6.37
CA ALA A 60 -9.39 0.26 4.93
C ALA A 60 -10.05 -1.05 4.42
N SER A 61 -10.40 -2.01 5.29
CA SER A 61 -11.01 -3.30 4.91
C SER A 61 -12.19 -3.18 3.92
N PRO A 62 -13.14 -2.22 4.06
CA PRO A 62 -14.25 -2.08 3.13
C PRO A 62 -13.80 -1.74 1.69
N VAL A 63 -12.69 -1.02 1.54
CA VAL A 63 -12.13 -0.66 0.23
C VAL A 63 -11.55 -1.91 -0.44
N PHE A 64 -10.80 -2.73 0.30
CA PHE A 64 -10.27 -3.99 -0.21
C PHE A 64 -11.37 -4.97 -0.62
N GLU A 65 -12.45 -5.06 0.16
CA GLU A 65 -13.60 -5.91 -0.20
C GLU A 65 -14.29 -5.43 -1.48
N THR A 66 -14.43 -4.12 -1.66
CA THR A 66 -15.03 -3.53 -2.87
C THR A 66 -14.14 -3.78 -4.09
N ALA A 67 -12.83 -3.58 -3.98
CA ALA A 67 -11.87 -3.86 -5.05
C ALA A 67 -11.86 -5.35 -5.44
N ARG A 68 -11.91 -6.25 -4.46
CA ARG A 68 -11.97 -7.70 -4.69
C ARG A 68 -13.25 -8.15 -5.39
N LYS A 69 -14.39 -7.51 -5.12
CA LYS A 69 -15.66 -7.88 -5.77
C LYS A 69 -15.85 -7.21 -7.14
N GLY A 70 -15.21 -6.06 -7.38
CA GLY A 70 -15.45 -5.23 -8.57
C GLY A 70 -14.35 -5.23 -9.63
N ILE A 71 -13.09 -5.52 -9.27
CA ILE A 71 -11.92 -5.35 -10.16
C ILE A 71 -11.14 -6.66 -10.34
N PHE A 72 -10.98 -7.44 -9.26
CA PHE A 72 -10.12 -8.63 -9.28
C PHE A 72 -10.74 -9.77 -8.47
N ASP A 73 -11.17 -10.85 -9.14
CA ASP A 73 -11.63 -12.07 -8.46
C ASP A 73 -10.45 -13.05 -8.26
N PRO A 74 -9.87 -13.12 -7.04
CA PRO A 74 -8.74 -14.01 -6.77
C PRO A 74 -9.10 -15.50 -6.88
N GLY A 75 -10.39 -15.86 -6.88
CA GLY A 75 -10.85 -17.25 -7.06
C GLY A 75 -10.63 -17.79 -8.48
N MET A 76 -10.45 -16.91 -9.47
CA MET A 76 -10.25 -17.28 -10.87
C MET A 76 -8.79 -17.61 -11.22
N LEU A 77 -7.84 -17.36 -10.32
CA LEU A 77 -6.41 -17.58 -10.55
C LEU A 77 -5.90 -18.74 -9.72
N THR A 78 -5.08 -19.58 -10.33
CA THR A 78 -4.24 -20.50 -9.56
C THR A 78 -3.19 -19.72 -8.77
N LEU A 79 -2.70 -20.27 -7.67
CA LEU A 79 -1.65 -19.65 -6.86
C LEU A 79 -0.41 -19.27 -7.70
N HIS A 80 -0.04 -20.10 -8.67
CA HIS A 80 1.05 -19.81 -9.61
C HIS A 80 0.78 -18.58 -10.48
N GLN A 81 -0.41 -18.50 -11.06
CA GLN A 81 -0.80 -17.35 -11.90
C GLN A 81 -0.88 -16.06 -11.08
N ALA A 82 -1.39 -16.14 -9.84
CA ALA A 82 -1.45 -14.98 -8.95
C ALA A 82 -0.06 -14.45 -8.60
N ILE A 83 0.90 -15.33 -8.27
CA ILE A 83 2.28 -14.93 -7.95
C ILE A 83 2.96 -14.29 -9.17
N ILE A 84 2.83 -14.89 -10.36
CA ILE A 84 3.43 -14.35 -11.58
C ILE A 84 2.84 -12.97 -11.91
N ALA A 85 1.51 -12.81 -11.84
CA ALA A 85 0.85 -11.54 -12.08
C ALA A 85 1.31 -10.47 -11.08
N TYR A 86 1.37 -10.82 -9.80
CA TYR A 86 1.82 -9.94 -8.72
C TYR A 86 3.25 -9.43 -8.97
N ILE A 87 4.20 -10.33 -9.22
CA ILE A 87 5.60 -9.96 -9.48
C ILE A 87 5.73 -9.14 -10.78
N SER A 88 4.97 -9.48 -11.82
CA SER A 88 5.01 -8.76 -13.09
C SER A 88 4.58 -7.31 -12.96
N VAL A 89 3.54 -7.02 -12.16
CA VAL A 89 3.08 -5.65 -11.90
C VAL A 89 4.17 -4.85 -11.20
N TYR A 90 4.75 -5.37 -10.11
CA TYR A 90 5.80 -4.66 -9.37
C TYR A 90 7.13 -4.49 -10.12
N LEU A 91 7.39 -5.30 -11.15
CA LEU A 91 8.56 -5.09 -12.01
C LEU A 91 8.36 -3.95 -13.02
N VAL A 92 7.11 -3.59 -13.31
CA VAL A 92 6.75 -2.58 -14.30
C VAL A 92 6.43 -1.23 -13.66
N ASP A 93 5.84 -1.25 -12.46
CA ASP A 93 5.57 -0.08 -11.61
C ASP A 93 6.86 0.62 -11.16
#